data_AF-A0A945EUW2-F1
#
_entry.id   AF-A0A945EUW2-F1
#
_cell.length_a   1.000
_cell.length_b   1.000
_cell.length_c   1.000
_cell.angle_alpha   90.00
_cell.angle_beta   90.00
_cell.angle_gamma   90.00
#
_symmetry.space_group_name_H-M   'P 1'
#
loop_
_entity.id
_entity.type
_entity.pdbx_description
1 polymer ?
#
loop_
_entity_poly.entity_id
_entity_poly.type
_entity_poly.pdbx_seq_one_letter_code
_entity_poly.pdbx_strand_id
1 'polypeptide(L)'
;MARTLVTSWAILSATLYAFALVSPWASWTIFIFLLPLLYIAQRHRLSFVQGFVWGFTFYLMHLFSIGYWIAQAYQYGFVLGLIFLCYLGLLPAVWFWITGRIASGNYSWWRTTIWSVSFLLFFLLQDSCYSWFLPPGCGYWMAYPAIALVTFWSQPILFYFGSFGALVIIVLSNGIMFELLYHRYIKSCIAIACLIVFGSLALKNLSPIVERPAWLSRIGYISPRQLKGVALYDQAYSLKELIHKDTHHSTILMPESMLKAPLNIYPEFFQWWNQGNQKTLVMGAHRYKGGNLLNTAFIISEGGIIDHYDKRCPMAFIEQVPTSLTWIPGLAEVLFDSNQPFCTGDKKMSVNIEGQPFDIQICSDFYMTKERLTMFTLLLVNDDYDISYFTHLLWRGAFYQAITQEVDILYIGHRKHDFIHANGSFLTKEA
;
A
#
# COMPACT_ATOMS: atom_id res chain seq x y z
N MET A 1 -27.13 -14.17 24.73
CA MET A 1 -27.35 -12.75 24.34
C MET A 1 -26.11 -11.88 24.54
N ALA A 2 -25.52 -11.81 25.75
CA ALA A 2 -24.36 -10.94 26.01
C ALA A 2 -23.12 -11.21 25.12
N ARG A 3 -22.75 -12.50 24.92
CA ARG A 3 -21.60 -12.86 24.06
C ARG A 3 -21.78 -12.40 22.61
N THR A 4 -22.97 -12.59 22.04
CA THR A 4 -23.31 -12.17 20.69
C THR A 4 -23.15 -10.66 20.52
N LEU A 5 -23.65 -9.88 21.49
CA LEU A 5 -23.54 -8.42 21.47
C LEU A 5 -22.08 -7.95 21.45
N VAL A 6 -21.21 -8.54 22.27
CA VAL A 6 -19.78 -8.16 22.32
C VAL A 6 -19.09 -8.42 20.97
N THR A 7 -19.36 -9.56 20.35
CA THR A 7 -18.82 -9.88 19.03
C THR A 7 -19.33 -8.91 17.97
N SER A 8 -20.62 -8.53 17.99
CA SER A 8 -21.17 -7.56 17.03
C SER A 8 -20.51 -6.18 17.13
N TRP A 9 -20.22 -5.67 18.32
CA TRP A 9 -19.50 -4.40 18.49
C TRP A 9 -18.03 -4.47 18.05
N ALA A 10 -17.36 -5.61 18.27
CA ALA A 10 -16.02 -5.85 17.75
C ALA A 10 -16.01 -5.85 16.22
N ILE A 11 -16.98 -6.53 15.59
CA ILE A 11 -17.17 -6.50 14.12
C ILE A 11 -17.40 -5.06 13.65
N LEU A 12 -18.28 -4.29 14.30
CA LEU A 12 -18.53 -2.89 13.93
C LEU A 12 -17.25 -2.04 13.99
N SER A 13 -16.44 -2.19 15.04
CA SER A 13 -15.14 -1.50 15.16
C SER A 13 -14.22 -1.85 13.98
N ALA A 14 -14.07 -3.14 13.66
CA ALA A 14 -13.22 -3.61 12.57
C ALA A 14 -13.72 -3.12 11.20
N THR A 15 -15.03 -3.13 10.98
CA THR A 15 -15.69 -2.63 9.78
C THR A 15 -15.46 -1.14 9.59
N LEU A 16 -15.65 -0.32 10.63
CA LEU A 16 -15.36 1.11 10.59
C LEU A 16 -13.88 1.35 10.27
N TYR A 17 -12.98 0.58 10.89
CA TYR A 17 -11.56 0.72 10.64
C TYR A 17 -11.18 0.40 9.19
N ALA A 18 -11.67 -0.73 8.67
CA ALA A 18 -11.47 -1.12 7.29
C ALA A 18 -11.99 -0.05 6.33
N PHE A 19 -13.20 0.48 6.56
CA PHE A 19 -13.77 1.54 5.74
C PHE A 19 -12.94 2.81 5.70
N ALA A 20 -12.32 3.20 6.81
CA ALA A 20 -11.41 4.35 6.85
C ALA A 20 -10.22 4.20 5.87
N LEU A 21 -9.74 2.97 5.69
CA LEU A 21 -8.62 2.66 4.79
C LEU A 21 -9.06 2.41 3.35
N VAL A 22 -10.16 1.70 3.11
CA VAL A 22 -10.56 1.31 1.74
C VAL A 22 -11.42 2.36 1.02
N SER A 23 -12.07 3.26 1.76
CA SER A 23 -12.95 4.29 1.18
C SER A 23 -12.49 5.69 1.58
N PRO A 24 -12.10 6.56 0.62
CA PRO A 24 -11.74 7.95 0.91
C PRO A 24 -12.87 8.72 1.60
N TRP A 25 -14.11 8.45 1.23
CA TRP A 25 -15.32 9.09 1.79
C TRP A 25 -15.59 8.69 3.24
N ALA A 26 -15.12 7.50 3.64
CA ALA A 26 -15.26 7.00 5.00
C ALA A 26 -13.99 7.18 5.84
N SER A 27 -12.98 7.90 5.35
CA SER A 27 -11.73 8.18 6.08
C SER A 27 -11.96 8.72 7.50
N TRP A 28 -13.03 9.51 7.70
CA TRP A 28 -13.37 10.11 9.00
C TRP A 28 -13.74 9.07 10.07
N THR A 29 -14.12 7.85 9.65
CA THR A 29 -14.43 6.76 10.58
C THR A 29 -13.20 6.36 11.42
N ILE A 30 -11.98 6.73 11.00
CA ILE A 30 -10.76 6.57 11.80
C ILE A 30 -10.83 7.31 13.15
N PHE A 31 -11.65 8.36 13.27
CA PHE A 31 -11.82 9.11 14.52
C PHE A 31 -12.88 8.52 15.44
N ILE A 32 -13.61 7.47 15.00
CA ILE A 32 -14.68 6.83 15.79
C ILE A 32 -14.62 5.30 15.86
N PHE A 33 -13.76 4.63 15.09
CA PHE A 33 -13.76 3.17 15.01
C PHE A 33 -13.41 2.46 16.33
N LEU A 34 -12.71 3.14 17.26
CA LEU A 34 -12.42 2.57 18.58
C LEU A 34 -13.59 2.72 19.56
N LEU A 35 -14.56 3.61 19.31
CA LEU A 35 -15.67 3.82 20.24
C LEU A 35 -16.47 2.53 20.54
N PRO A 36 -16.86 1.72 19.52
CA PRO A 36 -17.44 0.39 19.76
C PRO A 36 -16.58 -0.52 20.64
N LEU A 37 -15.27 -0.53 20.40
CA LEU A 37 -14.31 -1.39 21.10
C LEU A 37 -14.12 -0.96 22.55
N LEU A 38 -13.92 0.34 22.79
CA LEU A 38 -13.81 0.91 24.13
C LEU A 38 -15.09 0.70 24.94
N TYR A 39 -16.26 0.83 24.31
CA TYR A 39 -17.54 0.56 24.95
C TYR A 39 -17.67 -0.87 25.48
N ILE A 40 -17.31 -1.88 24.67
CA ILE A 40 -17.35 -3.28 25.14
C ILE A 40 -16.23 -3.59 26.13
N ALA A 41 -15.04 -3.00 25.97
CA ALA A 41 -13.92 -3.15 26.88
C ALA A 41 -14.23 -2.61 28.30
N GLN A 42 -15.06 -1.57 28.41
CA GLN A 42 -15.51 -1.08 29.70
C GLN A 42 -16.38 -2.08 30.46
N ARG A 43 -17.16 -2.90 29.75
CA ARG A 43 -18.15 -3.80 30.34
C ARG A 43 -17.68 -5.24 30.45
N HIS A 44 -16.73 -5.62 29.60
CA HIS A 44 -16.31 -7.00 29.44
C HIS A 44 -14.80 -7.08 29.26
N ARG A 45 -14.21 -8.11 29.87
CA ARG A 45 -12.85 -8.51 29.54
C ARG A 45 -12.84 -9.14 28.16
N LEU A 46 -12.19 -8.45 27.21
CA LEU A 46 -12.07 -8.97 25.85
C LEU A 46 -11.08 -10.14 25.81
N SER A 47 -11.40 -11.11 24.96
CA SER A 47 -10.73 -12.41 24.85
C SER A 47 -10.01 -12.55 23.52
N PHE A 48 -9.15 -13.57 23.43
CA PHE A 48 -8.45 -13.95 22.20
C PHE A 48 -9.41 -14.12 21.02
N VAL A 49 -10.54 -14.83 21.23
CA VAL A 49 -11.54 -15.09 20.18
C VAL A 49 -12.14 -13.79 19.63
N GLN A 50 -12.39 -12.80 20.49
CA GLN A 50 -12.93 -11.51 20.04
C GLN A 50 -11.89 -10.71 19.26
N GLY A 51 -10.62 -10.78 19.64
CA GLY A 51 -9.53 -10.18 18.86
C GLY A 51 -9.33 -10.87 17.52
N PHE A 52 -9.46 -12.20 17.47
CA PHE A 52 -9.42 -12.94 16.22
C PHE A 52 -10.55 -12.54 15.28
N VAL A 53 -11.80 -12.46 15.77
CA VAL A 53 -12.94 -12.00 14.96
C VAL A 53 -12.73 -10.56 14.48
N TRP A 54 -12.29 -9.66 15.36
CA TRP A 54 -11.98 -8.27 14.99
C TRP A 54 -10.94 -8.21 13.86
N GLY A 55 -9.82 -8.91 14.04
CA GLY A 55 -8.72 -8.94 13.07
C GLY A 55 -9.13 -9.59 11.75
N PHE A 56 -9.79 -10.74 11.80
CA PHE A 56 -10.26 -11.44 10.61
C PHE A 56 -11.26 -10.58 9.82
N THR A 57 -12.24 -9.95 10.48
CA THR A 57 -13.18 -9.04 9.82
C THR A 57 -12.45 -7.86 9.17
N PHE A 58 -11.52 -7.22 9.88
CA PHE A 58 -10.73 -6.12 9.35
C PHE A 58 -9.95 -6.54 8.10
N TYR A 59 -9.13 -7.59 8.18
CA TYR A 59 -8.30 -8.04 7.07
C TYR A 59 -9.11 -8.61 5.92
N LEU A 60 -10.23 -9.30 6.20
CA LEU A 60 -11.14 -9.76 5.15
C LEU A 60 -11.64 -8.59 4.32
N MET A 61 -12.02 -7.48 4.93
CA MET A 61 -12.49 -6.28 4.21
C MET A 61 -11.33 -5.52 3.54
N HIS A 62 -10.22 -5.34 4.25
CA HIS A 62 -9.07 -4.56 3.81
C HIS A 62 -8.28 -5.23 2.69
N LEU A 63 -8.20 -6.57 2.69
CA LEU A 63 -7.44 -7.39 1.75
C LEU A 63 -8.34 -8.27 0.88
N PHE A 64 -9.64 -7.96 0.80
CA PHE A 64 -10.59 -8.73 -0.01
C PHE A 64 -10.11 -8.88 -1.46
N SER A 65 -9.54 -7.83 -2.05
CA SER A 65 -8.98 -7.84 -3.41
C SER A 65 -7.88 -8.86 -3.60
N ILE A 66 -6.93 -8.93 -2.66
CA ILE A 66 -5.82 -9.88 -2.69
C ILE A 66 -6.37 -11.28 -2.48
N GLY A 67 -7.25 -11.49 -1.49
CA GLY A 67 -7.87 -12.79 -1.25
C GLY A 67 -8.66 -13.30 -2.46
N TYR A 68 -9.40 -12.42 -3.14
CA TYR A 68 -10.12 -12.71 -4.37
C TYR A 68 -9.17 -13.06 -5.53
N TRP A 69 -8.11 -12.27 -5.71
CA TRP A 69 -7.09 -12.54 -6.72
C TRP A 69 -6.41 -13.90 -6.51
N ILE A 70 -5.98 -14.20 -5.27
CA ILE A 70 -5.40 -15.51 -4.92
C ILE A 70 -6.39 -16.62 -5.27
N ALA A 71 -7.68 -16.44 -4.93
CA ALA A 71 -8.73 -17.41 -5.22
C ALA A 71 -8.94 -17.70 -6.71
N GLN A 72 -8.67 -16.74 -7.58
CA GLN A 72 -8.73 -16.92 -9.04
C GLN A 72 -7.43 -17.46 -9.63
N ALA A 73 -6.27 -17.05 -9.09
CA ALA A 73 -4.97 -17.35 -9.67
C ALA A 73 -4.55 -18.81 -9.45
N TYR A 74 -5.03 -19.46 -8.38
CA TYR A 74 -4.55 -20.78 -7.96
C TYR A 74 -5.68 -21.79 -7.78
N GLN A 75 -5.43 -23.06 -8.11
CA GLN A 75 -6.41 -24.16 -7.98
C GLN A 75 -7.00 -24.27 -6.56
N TYR A 76 -6.20 -24.00 -5.52
CA TYR A 76 -6.61 -23.99 -4.11
C TYR A 76 -6.62 -22.58 -3.49
N GLY A 77 -6.68 -21.56 -4.35
CA GLY A 77 -6.48 -20.18 -3.97
C GLY A 77 -7.45 -19.68 -2.90
N PHE A 78 -8.71 -20.12 -2.93
CA PHE A 78 -9.70 -19.73 -1.91
C PHE A 78 -9.28 -20.16 -0.51
N VAL A 79 -8.83 -21.41 -0.36
CA VAL A 79 -8.37 -21.97 0.92
C VAL A 79 -7.11 -21.24 1.38
N LEU A 80 -6.16 -21.00 0.47
CA LEU A 80 -4.93 -20.26 0.75
C LEU A 80 -5.22 -18.82 1.21
N GLY A 81 -6.12 -18.12 0.52
CA GLY A 81 -6.57 -16.78 0.90
C GLY A 81 -7.20 -16.75 2.29
N LEU A 82 -8.06 -17.72 2.61
CA LEU A 82 -8.64 -17.83 3.95
C LEU A 82 -7.59 -18.12 5.03
N ILE A 83 -6.65 -19.03 4.78
CA ILE A 83 -5.55 -19.31 5.72
C ILE A 83 -4.72 -18.05 5.98
N PHE A 84 -4.41 -17.30 4.92
CA PHE A 84 -3.69 -16.03 5.03
C PHE A 84 -4.44 -15.01 5.88
N LEU A 85 -5.74 -14.81 5.64
CA LEU A 85 -6.57 -13.90 6.44
C LEU A 85 -6.70 -14.34 7.91
N CYS A 86 -6.87 -15.65 8.15
CA CYS A 86 -6.88 -16.23 9.50
C CYS A 86 -5.57 -15.96 10.23
N TYR A 87 -4.44 -16.15 9.55
CA TYR A 87 -3.12 -15.86 10.14
C TYR A 87 -2.98 -14.39 10.54
N LEU A 88 -3.38 -13.45 9.67
CA LEU A 88 -3.33 -12.03 10.00
C LEU A 88 -4.25 -11.68 11.18
N GLY A 89 -5.38 -12.38 11.33
CA GLY A 89 -6.28 -12.27 12.48
C GLY A 89 -5.69 -12.72 13.82
N LEU A 90 -4.64 -13.55 13.83
CA LEU A 90 -3.99 -14.01 15.07
C LEU A 90 -3.28 -12.87 15.81
N LEU A 91 -2.73 -11.88 15.09
CA LEU A 91 -1.98 -10.79 15.71
C LEU A 91 -2.90 -9.90 16.59
N PRO A 92 -4.06 -9.40 16.11
CA PRO A 92 -5.06 -8.78 16.96
C PRO A 92 -5.60 -9.70 18.07
N ALA A 93 -5.70 -11.02 17.83
CA ALA A 93 -6.14 -11.97 18.85
C ALA A 93 -5.22 -11.99 20.08
N VAL A 94 -3.90 -12.02 19.85
CA VAL A 94 -2.88 -11.92 20.91
C VAL A 94 -2.96 -10.56 21.61
N TRP A 95 -3.08 -9.46 20.85
CA TRP A 95 -3.25 -8.12 21.42
C TRP A 95 -4.45 -8.03 22.36
N PHE A 96 -5.64 -8.46 21.93
CA PHE A 96 -6.84 -8.45 22.77
C PHE A 96 -6.66 -9.30 24.04
N TRP A 97 -6.00 -10.45 23.93
CA TRP A 97 -5.76 -11.33 25.06
C TRP A 97 -4.86 -10.71 26.13
N ILE A 98 -3.76 -10.07 25.71
CA ILE A 98 -2.82 -9.37 26.59
C ILE A 98 -3.50 -8.14 27.20
N THR A 99 -4.07 -7.26 26.37
CA THR A 99 -4.70 -6.02 26.84
C THR A 99 -5.89 -6.30 27.75
N GLY A 100 -6.71 -7.29 27.42
CA GLY A 100 -7.84 -7.72 28.26
C GLY A 100 -7.41 -8.26 29.63
N ARG A 101 -6.21 -8.83 29.76
CA ARG A 101 -5.63 -9.23 31.06
C ARG A 101 -5.19 -8.01 31.88
N ILE A 102 -4.53 -7.05 31.25
CA ILE A 102 -3.98 -5.86 31.93
C ILE A 102 -5.11 -4.90 32.33
N ALA A 103 -6.14 -4.76 31.50
CA ALA A 103 -7.28 -3.87 31.71
C ALA A 103 -8.31 -4.40 32.74
N SER A 104 -8.00 -5.41 33.55
CA SER A 104 -8.94 -6.01 34.51
C SER A 104 -9.27 -5.14 35.73
N GLY A 105 -8.66 -3.96 35.87
CA GLY A 105 -8.91 -3.03 36.99
C GLY A 105 -10.34 -2.48 37.03
N ASN A 106 -10.73 -1.87 38.17
CA ASN A 106 -12.11 -1.41 38.41
C ASN A 106 -12.41 0.02 37.90
N TYR A 107 -11.39 0.82 37.60
CA TYR A 107 -11.59 2.22 37.19
C TYR A 107 -11.86 2.34 35.69
N SER A 108 -12.94 3.04 35.32
CA SER A 108 -13.35 3.24 33.92
C SER A 108 -12.26 3.92 33.09
N TRP A 109 -11.78 5.08 33.54
CA TRP A 109 -10.75 5.84 32.84
C TRP A 109 -9.46 5.03 32.63
N TRP A 110 -9.07 4.21 33.61
CA TRP A 110 -7.90 3.33 33.52
C TRP A 110 -8.04 2.30 32.39
N ARG A 111 -9.21 1.70 32.23
CA ARG A 111 -9.48 0.76 31.13
C ARG A 111 -9.37 1.45 29.78
N THR A 112 -9.95 2.64 29.62
CA THR A 112 -9.85 3.42 28.36
C THR A 112 -8.39 3.74 28.05
N THR A 113 -7.64 4.23 29.04
CA THR A 113 -6.21 4.55 28.87
C THR A 113 -5.40 3.33 28.46
N ILE A 114 -5.57 2.18 29.13
CA ILE A 114 -4.86 0.94 28.75
C ILE A 114 -5.19 0.56 27.31
N TRP A 115 -6.47 0.54 26.93
CA TRP A 115 -6.86 0.14 25.58
C TRP A 115 -6.29 1.10 24.53
N SER A 116 -6.36 2.40 24.76
CA SER A 116 -5.76 3.42 23.88
C SER A 116 -4.24 3.29 23.75
N VAL A 117 -3.51 3.15 24.86
CA VAL A 117 -2.05 2.98 24.85
C VAL A 117 -1.68 1.64 24.20
N SER A 118 -2.41 0.57 24.50
CA SER A 118 -2.15 -0.73 23.89
C SER A 118 -2.38 -0.73 22.38
N PHE A 119 -3.34 0.07 21.88
CA PHE A 119 -3.59 0.24 20.47
C PHE A 119 -2.44 0.97 19.78
N LEU A 120 -1.94 2.05 20.40
CA LEU A 120 -0.75 2.76 19.94
C LEU A 120 0.45 1.79 19.84
N LEU A 121 0.72 1.06 20.92
CA LEU A 121 1.81 0.07 20.96
C LEU A 121 1.61 -1.05 19.96
N PHE A 122 0.38 -1.54 19.78
CA PHE A 122 0.04 -2.58 18.82
C PHE A 122 0.46 -2.17 17.41
N PHE A 123 0.18 -0.94 16.98
CA PHE A 123 0.55 -0.48 15.63
C PHE A 123 2.04 -0.17 15.48
N LEU A 124 2.69 0.36 16.52
CA LEU A 124 4.15 0.50 16.52
C LEU A 124 4.85 -0.86 16.41
N LEU A 125 4.31 -1.87 17.11
CA LEU A 125 4.79 -3.25 17.04
C LEU A 125 4.42 -3.89 15.71
N GLN A 126 3.22 -3.72 15.19
CA GLN A 126 2.82 -4.29 13.90
C GLN A 126 3.68 -3.74 12.76
N ASP A 127 3.98 -2.44 12.79
CA ASP A 127 4.92 -1.85 11.85
C ASP A 127 6.32 -2.45 12.03
N SER A 128 6.76 -2.65 13.28
CA SER A 128 8.07 -3.20 13.64
C SER A 128 8.25 -4.71 13.38
N CYS A 129 7.21 -5.50 13.62
CA CYS A 129 7.23 -6.95 13.66
C CYS A 129 7.19 -7.51 12.25
N TYR A 130 8.26 -8.22 11.89
CA TYR A 130 8.33 -9.03 10.70
C TYR A 130 7.22 -10.08 10.74
N SER A 131 6.25 -9.99 9.84
CA SER A 131 5.34 -11.10 9.65
C SER A 131 6.16 -12.30 9.16
N TRP A 132 5.96 -13.49 9.71
CA TRP A 132 6.75 -14.69 9.37
C TRP A 132 6.75 -15.06 7.88
N PHE A 133 5.84 -14.50 7.08
CA PHE A 133 5.75 -14.74 5.64
C PHE A 133 6.39 -13.66 4.79
N LEU A 134 6.72 -12.50 5.36
CA LEU A 134 7.46 -11.47 4.65
C LEU A 134 8.96 -11.71 4.84
N PRO A 135 9.78 -11.42 3.82
CA PRO A 135 11.23 -11.43 3.96
C PRO A 135 11.69 -10.54 5.13
N PRO A 136 12.82 -10.84 5.79
CA PRO A 136 13.41 -9.94 6.78
C PRO A 136 13.56 -8.53 6.20
N GLY A 137 13.19 -7.51 6.98
CA GLY A 137 13.17 -6.12 6.51
C GLY A 137 11.86 -5.67 5.86
N CYS A 138 10.96 -6.60 5.52
CA CYS A 138 9.64 -6.29 4.96
C CYS A 138 8.54 -6.28 6.05
N GLY A 139 7.59 -5.34 5.96
CA GLY A 139 6.45 -5.16 6.88
C GLY A 139 5.18 -4.76 6.13
N TYR A 140 4.01 -4.81 6.77
CA TYR A 140 2.73 -4.43 6.16
C TYR A 140 2.20 -3.13 6.76
N TRP A 141 2.82 -2.01 6.39
CA TRP A 141 2.43 -0.69 6.89
C TRP A 141 1.12 -0.19 6.25
N MET A 142 0.61 -0.84 5.19
CA MET A 142 -0.68 -0.46 4.57
C MET A 142 -1.91 -0.65 5.48
N ALA A 143 -1.77 -1.40 6.58
CA ALA A 143 -2.77 -1.47 7.64
C ALA A 143 -2.65 -0.34 8.68
N TYR A 144 -1.72 0.62 8.53
CA TYR A 144 -1.46 1.63 9.55
C TYR A 144 -2.55 2.72 9.58
N PRO A 145 -3.06 3.13 10.76
CA PRO A 145 -4.19 4.05 10.89
C PRO A 145 -3.99 5.39 10.17
N ALA A 146 -2.77 5.92 10.16
CA ALA A 146 -2.49 7.24 9.60
C ALA A 146 -2.64 7.30 8.07
N ILE A 147 -2.68 6.17 7.37
CA ILE A 147 -3.03 6.13 5.93
C ILE A 147 -4.45 6.64 5.70
N ALA A 148 -5.35 6.47 6.68
CA ALA A 148 -6.69 7.04 6.63
C ALA A 148 -6.66 8.57 6.40
N LEU A 149 -5.57 9.24 6.78
CA LEU A 149 -5.46 10.68 6.78
C LEU A 149 -4.97 11.31 5.47
N VAL A 150 -4.57 10.54 4.46
CA VAL A 150 -4.11 11.10 3.15
C VAL A 150 -5.25 11.68 2.29
N THR A 151 -6.42 11.92 2.88
CA THR A 151 -7.55 12.53 2.19
C THR A 151 -7.53 14.06 2.33
N PHE A 152 -8.19 14.74 1.40
CA PHE A 152 -8.19 16.20 1.27
C PHE A 152 -8.36 16.97 2.58
N TRP A 153 -9.24 16.50 3.47
CA TRP A 153 -9.58 17.24 4.69
C TRP A 153 -8.69 16.88 5.87
N SER A 154 -8.03 15.72 5.88
CA SER A 154 -7.26 15.20 7.01
C SER A 154 -5.75 15.20 6.77
N GLN A 155 -5.31 15.39 5.53
CA GLN A 155 -3.90 15.37 5.11
C GLN A 155 -3.03 16.35 5.91
N PRO A 156 -3.48 17.57 6.26
CA PRO A 156 -2.67 18.48 7.07
C PRO A 156 -2.27 17.90 8.44
N ILE A 157 -3.10 17.04 9.04
CA ILE A 157 -2.73 16.35 10.28
C ILE A 157 -1.50 15.47 10.05
N LEU A 158 -1.47 14.73 8.94
CA LEU A 158 -0.33 13.89 8.60
C LEU A 158 0.92 14.71 8.26
N PHE A 159 0.76 15.80 7.50
CA PHE A 159 1.87 16.66 7.09
C PHE A 159 2.56 17.36 8.28
N TYR A 160 1.79 17.96 9.20
CA TYR A 160 2.38 18.73 10.30
C TYR A 160 2.82 17.87 11.49
N PHE A 161 2.15 16.74 11.75
CA PHE A 161 2.43 15.92 12.93
C PHE A 161 3.19 14.61 12.60
N GLY A 162 3.42 14.33 11.32
CA GLY A 162 4.01 13.09 10.85
C GLY A 162 3.16 11.86 11.19
N SER A 163 3.69 10.69 10.87
CA SER A 163 2.98 9.40 11.09
C SER A 163 2.67 9.13 12.57
N PHE A 164 3.65 9.31 13.45
CA PHE A 164 3.49 9.03 14.88
C PHE A 164 2.53 10.02 15.55
N GLY A 165 2.70 11.33 15.30
CA GLY A 165 1.82 12.35 15.86
C GLY A 165 0.38 12.20 15.37
N ALA A 166 0.18 11.87 14.09
CA ALA A 166 -1.12 11.52 13.54
C ALA A 166 -1.77 10.33 14.27
N LEU A 167 -1.01 9.26 14.53
CA LEU A 167 -1.50 8.10 15.28
C LEU A 167 -1.90 8.48 16.71
N VAL A 168 -1.10 9.30 17.39
CA VAL A 168 -1.42 9.83 18.73
C VAL A 168 -2.72 10.64 18.70
N ILE A 169 -2.90 11.52 17.71
CA ILE A 169 -4.14 12.32 17.55
C ILE A 169 -5.35 11.40 17.37
N ILE A 170 -5.26 10.38 16.50
CA ILE A 170 -6.33 9.40 16.27
C ILE A 170 -6.70 8.67 17.58
N VAL A 171 -5.71 8.23 18.35
CA VAL A 171 -5.94 7.48 19.59
C VAL A 171 -6.55 8.39 20.66
N LEU A 172 -6.01 9.59 20.85
CA LEU A 172 -6.51 10.55 21.82
C LEU A 172 -7.92 11.02 21.49
N SER A 173 -8.22 11.31 20.22
CA SER A 173 -9.56 11.73 19.82
C SER A 173 -10.59 10.64 20.11
N ASN A 174 -10.30 9.38 19.78
CA ASN A 174 -11.20 8.26 20.06
C ASN A 174 -11.39 8.08 21.58
N GLY A 175 -10.32 8.15 22.37
CA GLY A 175 -10.39 8.03 23.83
C GLY A 175 -11.18 9.15 24.49
N ILE A 176 -10.93 10.41 24.11
CA ILE A 176 -11.64 11.57 24.65
C ILE A 176 -13.11 11.55 24.23
N MET A 177 -13.40 11.29 22.94
CA MET A 177 -14.78 11.15 22.47
C MET A 177 -15.51 10.04 23.19
N PHE A 178 -14.85 8.90 23.45
CA PHE A 178 -15.43 7.81 24.23
C PHE A 178 -15.81 8.26 25.64
N GLU A 179 -14.90 8.86 26.40
CA GLU A 179 -15.16 9.31 27.77
C GLU A 179 -16.30 10.35 27.81
N LEU A 180 -16.30 11.30 26.88
CA LEU A 180 -17.37 12.30 26.80
C LEU A 180 -18.72 11.67 26.47
N LEU A 181 -18.79 10.73 25.52
CA LEU A 181 -20.02 10.02 25.19
C LEU A 181 -20.50 9.15 26.37
N TYR A 182 -19.58 8.47 27.04
CA TYR A 182 -19.86 7.61 28.19
C TYR A 182 -20.48 8.41 29.34
N HIS A 183 -19.98 9.63 29.58
CA HIS A 183 -20.51 10.57 30.57
C HIS A 183 -21.61 11.52 30.05
N ARG A 184 -22.17 11.25 28.85
CA ARG A 184 -23.29 11.99 28.23
C ARG A 184 -23.00 13.46 27.87
N TYR A 185 -21.74 13.83 27.70
CA TYR A 185 -21.29 15.15 27.23
C TYR A 185 -21.29 15.25 25.70
N ILE A 186 -22.44 15.03 25.07
CA ILE A 186 -22.59 14.96 23.60
C ILE A 186 -22.14 16.27 22.92
N LYS A 187 -22.47 17.44 23.50
CA LYS A 187 -22.07 18.76 22.95
C LYS A 187 -20.55 18.90 22.82
N SER A 188 -19.81 18.40 23.81
CA SER A 188 -18.34 18.41 23.79
C SER A 188 -17.78 17.46 22.73
N CYS A 189 -18.43 16.32 22.49
CA CYS A 189 -18.04 15.41 21.41
C CYS A 189 -18.18 16.08 20.04
N ILE A 190 -19.30 16.77 19.82
CA ILE A 190 -19.55 17.53 18.58
C ILE A 190 -18.49 18.63 18.44
N ALA A 191 -18.17 19.35 19.51
CA ALA A 191 -17.13 20.39 19.49
C ALA A 191 -15.75 19.83 19.09
N ILE A 192 -15.36 18.65 19.60
CA ILE A 192 -14.11 17.99 19.21
C ILE A 192 -14.13 17.55 17.75
N ALA A 193 -15.23 16.94 17.29
CA ALA A 193 -15.36 16.54 15.89
C ALA A 193 -15.25 17.75 14.96
N CYS A 194 -15.91 18.87 15.30
CA CYS A 194 -15.78 20.13 14.60
C CYS A 194 -14.34 20.66 14.62
N LEU A 195 -13.67 20.62 15.77
CA LEU A 195 -12.28 21.07 15.91
C LEU A 195 -11.34 20.27 15.00
N ILE A 196 -11.51 18.95 14.91
CA ILE A 196 -10.69 18.10 14.03
C ILE A 196 -10.91 18.49 12.56
N VAL A 197 -12.18 18.61 12.13
CA VAL A 197 -12.50 18.92 10.72
C VAL A 197 -12.07 20.34 10.36
N PHE A 198 -12.54 21.35 11.10
CA PHE A 198 -12.25 22.75 10.79
C PHE A 198 -10.80 23.13 11.08
N GLY A 199 -10.19 22.56 12.13
CA GLY A 199 -8.78 22.75 12.42
C GLY A 199 -7.89 22.21 11.30
N SER A 200 -8.20 21.01 10.80
CA SER A 200 -7.46 20.43 9.67
C SER A 200 -7.66 21.23 8.38
N LEU A 201 -8.87 21.71 8.08
CA LEU A 201 -9.12 22.61 6.95
C LEU A 201 -8.37 23.94 7.08
N ALA A 202 -8.27 24.51 8.28
CA ALA A 202 -7.49 25.73 8.51
C ALA A 202 -5.98 25.50 8.27
N LEU A 203 -5.44 24.37 8.76
CA LEU A 203 -4.06 23.97 8.50
C LEU A 203 -3.78 23.78 7.00
N LYS A 204 -4.78 23.35 6.23
CA LYS A 204 -4.63 23.19 4.79
C LYS A 204 -4.28 24.52 4.09
N ASN A 205 -4.87 25.62 4.53
CA ASN A 205 -4.59 26.95 3.96
C ASN A 205 -3.16 27.43 4.24
N LEU A 206 -2.43 26.77 5.14
CA LEU A 206 -1.02 27.03 5.45
C LEU A 206 -0.07 26.12 4.65
N SER A 207 -0.59 25.13 3.93
CA SER A 207 0.23 24.23 3.14
C SER A 207 0.81 24.96 1.93
N PRO A 208 2.10 24.78 1.61
CA PRO A 208 2.73 25.50 0.52
C PRO A 208 2.09 25.12 -0.82
N ILE A 209 1.91 26.12 -1.69
CA ILE A 209 1.51 25.89 -3.08
C ILE A 209 2.71 25.28 -3.81
N VAL A 210 2.48 24.17 -4.51
CA VAL A 210 3.52 23.48 -5.27
C VAL A 210 3.33 23.81 -6.74
N GLU A 211 4.37 24.38 -7.33
CA GLU A 211 4.42 24.57 -8.77
C GLU A 211 4.72 23.24 -9.47
N ARG A 212 4.08 23.02 -10.62
CA ARG A 212 4.34 21.85 -11.45
C ARG A 212 5.79 21.89 -11.94
N PRO A 213 6.62 20.88 -11.64
CA PRO A 213 8.00 20.87 -12.13
C PRO A 213 8.04 20.87 -13.66
N ALA A 214 8.85 21.74 -14.25
CA ALA A 214 8.89 21.93 -15.70
C ALA A 214 9.25 20.64 -16.46
N TRP A 215 10.12 19.80 -15.87
CA TRP A 215 10.54 18.52 -16.44
C TRP A 215 9.39 17.52 -16.59
N LEU A 216 8.33 17.62 -15.78
CA LEU A 216 7.20 16.68 -15.81
C LEU A 216 6.43 16.75 -17.15
N SER A 217 6.50 17.88 -17.84
CA SER A 217 5.88 18.04 -19.17
C SER A 217 6.61 17.26 -20.28
N ARG A 218 7.86 16.84 -20.05
CA ARG A 218 8.70 16.10 -21.01
C ARG A 218 8.60 14.58 -20.86
N ILE A 219 7.85 14.12 -19.86
CA ILE A 219 7.67 12.70 -19.56
C ILE A 219 6.34 12.20 -20.12
N GLY A 220 6.39 11.24 -21.03
CA GLY A 220 5.28 10.47 -21.58
C GLY A 220 4.91 9.30 -20.68
N TYR A 221 3.68 8.81 -20.85
CA TYR A 221 3.21 7.59 -20.19
C TYR A 221 2.42 6.77 -21.21
N ILE A 222 2.69 5.47 -21.27
CA ILE A 222 1.92 4.52 -22.07
C ILE A 222 1.28 3.52 -21.12
N SER A 223 -0.05 3.43 -21.17
CA SER A 223 -0.80 2.46 -20.37
C SER A 223 -0.74 1.07 -21.03
N PRO A 224 -0.59 -0.01 -20.24
CA PRO A 224 -0.75 -1.39 -20.71
C PRO A 224 -2.06 -1.63 -21.47
N ARG A 225 -3.13 -0.90 -21.11
CA ARG A 225 -4.45 -0.99 -21.76
C ARG A 225 -4.49 -0.44 -23.18
N GLN A 226 -3.49 0.34 -23.57
CA GLN A 226 -3.35 0.84 -24.94
C GLN A 226 -2.65 -0.16 -25.86
N LEU A 227 -1.99 -1.18 -25.29
CA LEU A 227 -1.36 -2.24 -26.08
C LEU A 227 -2.43 -3.13 -26.72
N LYS A 228 -2.21 -3.43 -27.99
CA LYS A 228 -3.04 -4.36 -28.76
C LYS A 228 -2.32 -5.70 -28.91
N GLY A 229 -3.11 -6.75 -29.08
CA GLY A 229 -2.62 -8.11 -29.31
C GLY A 229 -2.48 -8.95 -28.04
N VAL A 230 -2.58 -10.26 -28.24
CA VAL A 230 -2.45 -11.27 -27.16
C VAL A 230 -1.02 -11.82 -27.12
N ALA A 231 -0.38 -11.98 -28.27
CA ALA A 231 0.99 -12.47 -28.36
C ALA A 231 1.99 -11.35 -28.03
N LEU A 232 3.14 -11.75 -27.48
CA LEU A 232 4.21 -10.83 -27.10
C LEU A 232 4.70 -9.95 -28.26
N TYR A 233 4.87 -10.52 -29.45
CA TYR A 233 5.30 -9.80 -30.64
C TYR A 233 4.28 -8.73 -31.08
N ASP A 234 2.98 -9.04 -31.00
CA ASP A 234 1.92 -8.08 -31.32
C ASP A 234 1.93 -6.91 -30.34
N GLN A 235 2.12 -7.19 -29.05
CA GLN A 235 2.21 -6.18 -28.00
C GLN A 235 3.46 -5.30 -28.19
N ALA A 236 4.61 -5.90 -28.48
CA ALA A 236 5.85 -5.17 -28.75
C ALA A 236 5.71 -4.27 -29.99
N TYR A 237 5.05 -4.75 -31.05
CA TYR A 237 4.77 -3.96 -32.24
C TYR A 237 3.76 -2.83 -31.96
N SER A 238 2.69 -3.11 -31.21
CA SER A 238 1.75 -2.08 -30.77
C SER A 238 2.44 -1.00 -29.94
N LEU A 239 3.37 -1.38 -29.07
CA LEU A 239 4.16 -0.44 -28.28
C LEU A 239 5.06 0.43 -29.17
N LYS A 240 5.69 -0.16 -30.19
CA LYS A 240 6.44 0.59 -31.21
C LYS A 240 5.58 1.71 -31.79
N GLU A 241 4.38 1.41 -32.27
CA GLU A 241 3.50 2.41 -32.87
C GLU A 241 3.15 3.55 -31.91
N LEU A 242 2.89 3.23 -30.63
CA LEU A 242 2.57 4.24 -29.61
C LEU A 242 3.76 5.15 -29.32
N ILE A 243 4.97 4.58 -29.20
CA ILE A 243 6.21 5.35 -29.00
C ILE A 243 6.46 6.31 -30.15
N HIS A 244 6.23 5.89 -31.40
CA HIS A 244 6.44 6.71 -32.58
C HIS A 244 5.37 7.79 -32.77
N LYS A 245 4.14 7.55 -32.30
CA LYS A 245 3.07 8.55 -32.29
C LYS A 245 3.32 9.66 -31.28
N ASP A 246 4.01 9.37 -30.18
CA ASP A 246 4.43 10.39 -29.24
C ASP A 246 5.64 11.14 -29.82
N THR A 247 5.48 12.42 -30.17
CA THR A 247 6.56 13.28 -30.68
C THR A 247 7.00 14.34 -29.68
N HIS A 248 6.35 14.43 -28.52
CA HIS A 248 6.51 15.54 -27.58
C HIS A 248 7.39 15.20 -26.38
N HIS A 249 7.39 13.93 -25.97
CA HIS A 249 8.10 13.52 -24.75
C HIS A 249 9.44 12.86 -25.08
N SER A 250 10.50 13.23 -24.37
CA SER A 250 11.84 12.64 -24.49
C SER A 250 11.99 11.34 -23.70
N THR A 251 11.27 11.21 -22.59
CA THR A 251 11.24 10.01 -21.76
C THR A 251 9.82 9.45 -21.73
N ILE A 252 9.63 8.13 -21.88
CA ILE A 252 8.34 7.46 -21.74
C ILE A 252 8.42 6.45 -20.59
N LEU A 253 7.48 6.56 -19.65
CA LEU A 253 7.37 5.66 -18.51
C LEU A 253 6.23 4.66 -18.71
N MET A 254 6.46 3.44 -18.24
CA MET A 254 5.50 2.34 -18.25
C MET A 254 5.57 1.60 -16.91
N PRO A 255 4.45 1.02 -16.46
CA PRO A 255 4.37 0.45 -15.11
C PRO A 255 5.08 -0.90 -15.00
N GLU A 256 5.00 -1.50 -13.81
CA GLU A 256 5.46 -2.87 -13.53
C GLU A 256 4.81 -3.89 -14.48
N SER A 257 5.59 -4.87 -14.93
CA SER A 257 5.12 -5.99 -15.78
C SER A 257 4.28 -5.56 -17.00
N MET A 258 4.68 -4.47 -17.66
CA MET A 258 4.08 -4.00 -18.93
C MET A 258 4.07 -5.10 -19.99
N LEU A 259 5.17 -5.85 -20.09
CA LEU A 259 5.25 -7.08 -20.86
C LEU A 259 5.57 -8.24 -19.91
N LYS A 260 4.69 -9.25 -19.86
CA LYS A 260 4.84 -10.44 -19.01
C LYS A 260 5.80 -11.46 -19.62
N ALA A 261 6.98 -11.00 -20.05
CA ALA A 261 7.99 -11.82 -20.71
C ALA A 261 9.40 -11.38 -20.30
N PRO A 262 10.38 -12.32 -20.31
CA PRO A 262 11.78 -12.03 -20.03
C PRO A 262 12.41 -11.18 -21.15
N LEU A 263 12.34 -9.86 -21.04
CA LEU A 263 12.58 -8.97 -22.17
C LEU A 263 14.02 -9.02 -22.70
N ASN A 264 14.98 -9.39 -21.85
CA ASN A 264 16.38 -9.50 -22.21
C ASN A 264 16.72 -10.63 -23.21
N ILE A 265 15.77 -11.51 -23.53
CA ILE A 265 15.95 -12.55 -24.56
C ILE A 265 15.41 -12.11 -25.94
N TYR A 266 14.82 -10.91 -26.05
CA TYR A 266 14.24 -10.35 -27.28
C TYR A 266 14.91 -9.02 -27.66
N PRO A 267 16.22 -9.01 -27.96
CA PRO A 267 16.95 -7.77 -28.26
C PRO A 267 16.40 -7.00 -29.47
N GLU A 268 15.71 -7.67 -30.39
CA GLU A 268 15.07 -7.06 -31.55
C GLU A 268 13.99 -6.04 -31.18
N PHE A 269 13.31 -6.20 -30.03
CA PHE A 269 12.26 -5.27 -29.59
C PHE A 269 12.84 -3.87 -29.31
N PHE A 270 14.02 -3.80 -28.71
CA PHE A 270 14.67 -2.52 -28.41
C PHE A 270 15.05 -1.77 -29.68
N GLN A 271 15.51 -2.50 -30.71
CA GLN A 271 15.81 -1.93 -32.01
C GLN A 271 14.54 -1.37 -32.65
N TRP A 272 13.42 -2.10 -32.58
CA TRP A 272 12.13 -1.64 -33.12
C TRP A 272 11.65 -0.35 -32.46
N TRP A 273 11.77 -0.25 -31.14
CA TRP A 273 11.30 0.91 -30.39
C TRP A 273 12.16 2.16 -30.62
N ASN A 274 13.44 1.99 -30.94
CA ASN A 274 14.38 3.10 -31.18
C ASN A 274 14.43 3.56 -32.66
N GLN A 275 13.78 2.87 -33.60
CA GLN A 275 13.84 3.16 -35.04
C GLN A 275 13.36 4.58 -35.39
N GLY A 276 14.29 5.55 -35.47
CA GLY A 276 13.97 6.93 -35.82
C GLY A 276 13.44 7.78 -34.65
N ASN A 277 13.57 7.30 -33.41
CA ASN A 277 13.13 8.02 -32.22
C ASN A 277 14.10 7.81 -31.06
N GLN A 278 14.92 8.82 -30.74
CA GLN A 278 15.91 8.77 -29.65
C GLN A 278 15.24 9.06 -28.30
N LYS A 279 14.35 8.17 -27.86
CA LYS A 279 13.65 8.29 -26.57
C LYS A 279 14.23 7.33 -25.54
N THR A 280 14.21 7.77 -24.29
CA THR A 280 14.44 6.90 -23.14
C THR A 280 13.13 6.26 -22.72
N LEU A 281 13.12 4.93 -22.64
CA LEU A 281 11.99 4.17 -22.11
C LEU A 281 12.37 3.62 -20.75
N VAL A 282 11.49 3.80 -19.76
CA VAL A 282 11.59 3.11 -18.47
C VAL A 282 10.35 2.25 -18.30
N MET A 283 10.53 0.93 -18.22
CA MET A 283 9.40 -0.01 -18.17
C MET A 283 9.66 -1.19 -17.25
N GLY A 284 8.61 -1.65 -16.56
CA GLY A 284 8.64 -2.94 -15.89
C GLY A 284 8.41 -4.10 -16.86
N ALA A 285 9.25 -5.12 -16.79
CA ALA A 285 9.07 -6.40 -17.49
C ALA A 285 9.79 -7.51 -16.70
N HIS A 286 9.86 -8.72 -17.23
CA HIS A 286 10.62 -9.79 -16.58
C HIS A 286 12.03 -9.87 -17.15
N ARG A 287 12.94 -10.54 -16.42
CA ARG A 287 14.31 -10.82 -16.87
C ARG A 287 14.72 -12.23 -16.51
N TYR A 288 15.41 -12.92 -17.42
CA TYR A 288 16.11 -14.16 -17.10
C TYR A 288 17.60 -13.90 -16.85
N LYS A 289 18.11 -14.39 -15.71
CA LYS A 289 19.54 -14.33 -15.36
C LYS A 289 19.95 -15.61 -14.62
N GLY A 290 20.85 -16.40 -15.21
CA GLY A 290 21.38 -17.61 -14.57
C GLY A 290 20.32 -18.64 -14.20
N GLY A 291 19.28 -18.79 -15.04
CA GLY A 291 18.15 -19.67 -14.77
C GLY A 291 17.11 -19.11 -13.81
N ASN A 292 17.29 -17.91 -13.26
CA ASN A 292 16.32 -17.25 -12.38
C ASN A 292 15.45 -16.26 -13.15
N LEU A 293 14.15 -16.26 -12.87
CA LEU A 293 13.20 -15.26 -13.35
C LEU A 293 13.14 -14.09 -12.35
N LEU A 294 13.30 -12.86 -12.83
CA LEU A 294 13.30 -11.62 -12.03
C LEU A 294 12.22 -10.67 -12.54
N ASN A 295 11.64 -9.89 -11.63
CA ASN A 295 10.77 -8.76 -11.96
C ASN A 295 11.66 -7.50 -12.01
N THR A 296 11.74 -6.85 -13.17
CA THR A 296 12.81 -5.91 -13.49
C THR A 296 12.24 -4.64 -14.12
N ALA A 297 12.74 -3.48 -13.69
CA ALA A 297 12.57 -2.23 -14.43
C ALA A 297 13.76 -2.04 -15.36
N PHE A 298 13.51 -1.92 -16.66
CA PHE A 298 14.53 -1.68 -17.67
C PHE A 298 14.58 -0.20 -18.04
N ILE A 299 15.81 0.29 -18.25
CA ILE A 299 16.06 1.54 -18.97
C ILE A 299 16.55 1.18 -20.36
N ILE A 300 15.77 1.55 -21.36
CA ILE A 300 16.06 1.29 -22.76
C ILE A 300 16.26 2.63 -23.45
N SER A 301 17.40 2.78 -24.11
CA SER A 301 17.68 3.93 -24.96
C SER A 301 18.72 3.52 -26.00
N GLU A 302 18.80 4.26 -27.09
CA GLU A 302 19.72 4.00 -28.20
C GLU A 302 19.62 2.56 -28.78
N GLY A 303 18.44 1.93 -28.65
CA GLY A 303 18.16 0.61 -29.22
C GLY A 303 18.67 -0.55 -28.37
N GLY A 304 19.01 -0.33 -27.10
CA GLY A 304 19.43 -1.39 -26.18
C GLY A 304 19.04 -1.11 -24.72
N ILE A 305 19.21 -2.12 -23.86
CA ILE A 305 19.11 -1.96 -22.42
C ILE A 305 20.39 -1.28 -21.93
N ILE A 306 20.28 -0.04 -21.45
CA ILE A 306 21.41 0.70 -20.87
C ILE A 306 21.60 0.29 -19.41
N ASP A 307 20.50 0.15 -18.68
CA ASP A 307 20.54 -0.23 -17.27
C ASP A 307 19.23 -0.92 -16.81
N HIS A 308 19.23 -1.44 -15.58
CA HIS A 308 18.07 -2.10 -14.99
C HIS A 308 18.10 -2.14 -13.46
N TYR A 309 16.91 -2.18 -12.86
CA TYR A 309 16.66 -2.44 -11.44
C TYR A 309 15.92 -3.77 -11.28
N ASP A 310 16.41 -4.66 -10.41
CA ASP A 310 15.75 -5.94 -10.12
C ASP A 310 15.01 -5.86 -8.78
N LYS A 311 13.72 -6.22 -8.77
CA LYS A 311 12.85 -6.19 -7.59
C LYS A 311 13.42 -7.03 -6.45
N ARG A 312 13.46 -6.49 -5.23
CA ARG A 312 14.23 -7.07 -4.10
C ARG A 312 13.37 -7.79 -3.06
N CYS A 313 12.13 -7.36 -2.87
CA CYS A 313 11.14 -7.98 -2.01
C CYS A 313 9.97 -8.47 -2.89
N PRO A 314 10.11 -9.60 -3.62
CA PRO A 314 8.98 -10.20 -4.31
C PRO A 314 7.86 -10.53 -3.31
N MET A 315 6.61 -10.33 -3.72
CA MET A 315 5.43 -10.57 -2.91
C MET A 315 5.32 -12.05 -2.53
N ALA A 316 5.23 -12.29 -1.22
CA ALA A 316 4.95 -13.60 -0.66
C ALA A 316 3.66 -14.20 -1.24
N PHE A 317 3.71 -15.48 -1.64
CA PHE A 317 2.62 -16.26 -2.23
C PHE A 317 2.14 -15.82 -3.62
N ILE A 318 2.44 -14.59 -4.04
CA ILE A 318 2.06 -14.05 -5.36
C ILE A 318 3.20 -14.21 -6.37
N GLU A 319 4.41 -13.84 -5.95
CA GLU A 319 5.62 -13.84 -6.79
C GLU A 319 6.63 -14.90 -6.34
N GLN A 320 6.67 -15.23 -5.05
CA GLN A 320 7.60 -16.23 -4.52
C GLN A 320 7.02 -17.06 -3.37
N VAL A 321 7.58 -18.26 -3.15
CA VAL A 321 7.36 -19.01 -1.92
C VAL A 321 8.09 -18.29 -0.78
N PRO A 322 7.43 -17.96 0.34
CA PRO A 322 8.12 -17.39 1.50
C PRO A 322 9.26 -18.29 1.96
N THR A 323 10.42 -17.72 2.28
CA THR A 323 11.60 -18.48 2.71
C THR A 323 11.32 -19.39 3.92
N SER A 324 10.40 -18.98 4.80
CA SER A 324 9.95 -19.77 5.96
C SER A 324 9.12 -21.01 5.60
N LEU A 325 8.71 -21.16 4.34
CA LEU A 325 7.86 -22.25 3.83
C LEU A 325 8.52 -23.06 2.71
N THR A 326 9.75 -22.73 2.28
CA THR A 326 10.45 -23.44 1.20
C THR A 326 10.79 -24.89 1.56
N TRP A 327 10.73 -25.26 2.84
CA TRP A 327 10.93 -26.63 3.31
C TRP A 327 9.73 -27.55 3.03
N ILE A 328 8.56 -27.01 2.67
CA ILE A 328 7.36 -27.79 2.36
C ILE A 328 7.47 -28.32 0.91
N PRO A 329 7.65 -29.64 0.69
CA PRO A 329 7.77 -30.20 -0.65
C PRO A 329 6.47 -30.00 -1.43
N GLY A 330 6.55 -29.69 -2.73
CA GLY A 330 5.36 -29.53 -3.57
C GLY A 330 4.70 -28.14 -3.50
N LEU A 331 5.10 -27.27 -2.55
CA LEU A 331 4.40 -26.00 -2.33
C LEU A 331 4.57 -25.03 -3.49
N ALA A 332 5.75 -24.99 -4.11
CA ALA A 332 5.99 -24.16 -5.28
C ALA A 332 5.13 -24.62 -6.46
N GLU A 333 5.03 -25.93 -6.69
CA GLU A 333 4.19 -26.49 -7.76
C GLU A 333 2.72 -26.15 -7.55
N VAL A 334 2.22 -26.25 -6.32
CA VAL A 334 0.83 -25.88 -5.96
C VAL A 334 0.57 -24.39 -6.14
N LEU A 335 1.54 -23.53 -5.80
CA LEU A 335 1.40 -22.08 -5.87
C LEU A 335 1.65 -21.51 -7.27
N PHE A 336 2.39 -22.15 -8.16
CA PHE A 336 2.76 -21.51 -9.43
C PHE A 336 2.35 -22.29 -10.67
N ASP A 337 1.74 -23.48 -10.53
CA ASP A 337 1.15 -24.29 -11.61
C ASP A 337 1.99 -24.28 -12.89
N SER A 338 3.26 -24.73 -12.76
CA SER A 338 4.34 -24.73 -13.77
C SER A 338 5.06 -23.42 -14.07
N ASN A 339 4.57 -22.26 -13.62
CA ASN A 339 5.33 -21.02 -13.71
C ASN A 339 6.51 -21.03 -12.74
N GLN A 340 7.64 -20.47 -13.17
CA GLN A 340 8.77 -20.28 -12.30
C GLN A 340 8.49 -19.11 -11.34
N PRO A 341 8.65 -19.27 -10.01
CA PRO A 341 8.55 -18.15 -9.08
C PRO A 341 9.65 -17.13 -9.37
N PHE A 342 9.37 -15.86 -9.05
CA PHE A 342 10.38 -14.82 -9.10
C PHE A 342 11.41 -15.01 -8.00
N CYS A 343 12.66 -14.72 -8.33
CA CYS A 343 13.74 -14.63 -7.36
C CYS A 343 13.92 -13.19 -6.87
N THR A 344 14.49 -13.04 -5.68
CA THR A 344 14.96 -11.75 -5.17
C THR A 344 16.12 -11.21 -6.02
N GLY A 345 15.97 -9.98 -6.51
CA GLY A 345 17.03 -9.20 -7.12
C GLY A 345 17.98 -8.60 -6.08
N ASP A 346 19.20 -8.29 -6.51
CA ASP A 346 20.26 -7.68 -5.69
C ASP A 346 20.60 -6.25 -6.11
N LYS A 347 20.18 -5.84 -7.31
CA LYS A 347 20.60 -4.58 -7.92
C LYS A 347 19.69 -3.41 -7.56
N LYS A 348 20.21 -2.50 -6.75
CA LYS A 348 19.70 -1.13 -6.60
C LYS A 348 20.18 -0.25 -7.75
N MET A 349 19.39 0.74 -8.10
CA MET A 349 19.72 1.66 -9.18
C MET A 349 18.96 2.97 -8.99
N SER A 350 19.62 4.07 -9.30
CA SER A 350 18.96 5.36 -9.54
C SER A 350 19.02 5.69 -11.03
N VAL A 351 17.99 6.37 -11.52
CA VAL A 351 17.87 6.80 -12.91
C VAL A 351 17.80 8.31 -13.00
N ASN A 352 18.50 8.90 -13.95
CA ASN A 352 18.31 10.31 -14.27
C ASN A 352 17.19 10.45 -15.31
N ILE A 353 16.09 11.09 -14.93
CA ILE A 353 14.98 11.40 -15.82
C ILE A 353 14.90 12.93 -15.91
N GLU A 354 15.17 13.47 -17.11
CA GLU A 354 15.08 14.91 -17.37
C GLU A 354 15.90 15.79 -16.41
N GLY A 355 17.08 15.31 -16.00
CA GLY A 355 17.98 16.00 -15.09
C GLY A 355 17.68 15.75 -13.60
N GLN A 356 16.64 15.01 -13.27
CA GLN A 356 16.27 14.66 -11.90
C GLN A 356 16.64 13.20 -11.60
N PRO A 357 17.35 12.93 -10.49
CA PRO A 357 17.70 11.57 -10.12
C PRO A 357 16.57 10.91 -9.33
N PHE A 358 16.16 9.72 -9.73
CA PHE A 358 15.10 8.93 -9.12
C PHE A 358 15.63 7.59 -8.61
N ASP A 359 15.28 7.20 -7.40
CA ASP A 359 15.36 5.81 -6.96
C ASP A 359 14.18 5.02 -7.53
N ILE A 360 14.46 3.89 -8.17
CA ILE A 360 13.41 3.02 -8.70
C ILE A 360 12.92 2.08 -7.60
N GLN A 361 11.61 1.99 -7.44
CA GLN A 361 10.96 1.00 -6.58
C GLN A 361 9.86 0.30 -7.38
N ILE A 362 9.76 -1.03 -7.22
CA ILE A 362 8.73 -1.83 -7.87
C ILE A 362 7.77 -2.36 -6.81
N CYS A 363 6.52 -1.87 -6.81
CA CYS A 363 5.41 -2.36 -6.01
C CYS A 363 5.79 -2.71 -4.55
N SER A 364 5.91 -3.99 -4.19
CA SER A 364 6.20 -4.42 -2.82
C SER A 364 7.55 -3.96 -2.27
N ASP A 365 8.52 -3.61 -3.11
CA ASP A 365 9.74 -2.94 -2.64
C ASP A 365 9.39 -1.65 -1.91
N PHE A 366 8.46 -0.88 -2.46
CA PHE A 366 7.98 0.36 -1.85
C PHE A 366 7.02 0.10 -0.68
N TYR A 367 6.06 -0.81 -0.85
CA TYR A 367 4.99 -1.02 0.13
C TYR A 367 5.36 -1.91 1.31
N MET A 368 6.49 -2.59 1.25
CA MET A 368 6.88 -3.53 2.29
C MET A 368 8.24 -3.23 2.90
N THR A 369 9.19 -2.66 2.16
CA THR A 369 10.49 -2.36 2.76
C THR A 369 10.42 -1.12 3.67
N LYS A 370 11.29 -1.09 4.68
CA LYS A 370 11.46 0.06 5.59
C LYS A 370 12.61 0.97 5.18
N GLU A 371 13.08 0.85 3.95
CA GLU A 371 14.17 1.69 3.50
C GLU A 371 13.69 3.14 3.43
N ARG A 372 14.46 4.03 4.05
CA ARG A 372 14.19 5.47 3.96
C ARG A 372 14.49 5.91 2.54
N LEU A 373 13.52 6.53 1.90
CA LEU A 373 13.66 7.19 0.62
C LEU A 373 14.49 8.47 0.84
N THR A 374 15.54 8.64 0.06
CA THR A 374 16.49 9.77 0.21
C THR A 374 16.42 10.77 -0.94
N MET A 375 15.70 10.46 -2.00
CA MET A 375 15.56 11.26 -3.21
C MET A 375 14.23 10.93 -3.90
N PHE A 376 13.94 11.60 -5.01
CA PHE A 376 12.74 11.34 -5.81
C PHE A 376 12.59 9.85 -6.07
N THR A 377 11.36 9.33 -6.01
CA THR A 377 11.10 7.91 -6.20
C THR A 377 10.28 7.69 -7.47
N LEU A 378 10.79 6.86 -8.39
CA LEU A 378 10.00 6.34 -9.49
C LEU A 378 9.37 5.03 -9.03
N LEU A 379 8.07 5.06 -8.76
CA LEU A 379 7.32 3.91 -8.26
C LEU A 379 6.56 3.25 -9.42
N LEU A 380 7.00 2.07 -9.83
CA LEU A 380 6.33 1.26 -10.86
C LEU A 380 5.41 0.23 -10.18
N VAL A 381 4.12 0.23 -10.53
CA VAL A 381 3.12 -0.60 -9.84
C VAL A 381 2.21 -1.30 -10.84
N ASN A 382 1.97 -2.60 -10.63
CA ASN A 382 0.88 -3.30 -11.26
C ASN A 382 -0.37 -3.18 -10.37
N ASP A 383 -1.15 -2.13 -10.59
CA ASP A 383 -2.39 -1.85 -9.85
C ASP A 383 -3.67 -2.30 -10.60
N ASP A 384 -3.52 -3.16 -11.62
CA ASP A 384 -4.64 -3.71 -12.39
C ASP A 384 -5.32 -4.91 -11.70
N TYR A 385 -5.80 -4.66 -10.48
CA TYR A 385 -6.63 -5.63 -9.75
C TYR A 385 -8.11 -5.45 -10.11
N ASP A 386 -8.86 -6.55 -10.19
CA ASP A 386 -10.30 -6.53 -10.48
C ASP A 386 -11.09 -5.59 -9.55
N ILE A 387 -10.66 -5.49 -8.29
CA ILE A 387 -11.34 -4.69 -7.28
C ILE A 387 -10.68 -3.30 -7.14
N SER A 388 -11.40 -2.28 -7.61
CA SER A 388 -10.90 -0.90 -7.76
C SER A 388 -10.38 -0.25 -6.47
N TYR A 389 -10.94 -0.57 -5.30
CA TYR A 389 -10.50 0.05 -4.05
C TYR A 389 -9.04 -0.25 -3.73
N PHE A 390 -8.50 -1.39 -4.20
CA PHE A 390 -7.13 -1.76 -3.90
C PHE A 390 -6.12 -0.91 -4.67
N THR A 391 -6.42 -0.58 -5.94
CA THR A 391 -5.68 0.44 -6.70
C THR A 391 -5.63 1.77 -5.93
N HIS A 392 -6.76 2.19 -5.35
CA HIS A 392 -6.80 3.39 -4.51
C HIS A 392 -5.98 3.24 -3.23
N LEU A 393 -5.99 2.07 -2.59
CA LEU A 393 -5.20 1.81 -1.39
C LEU A 393 -3.69 1.90 -1.67
N LEU A 394 -3.21 1.31 -2.77
CA LEU A 394 -1.80 1.43 -3.21
C LEU A 394 -1.42 2.89 -3.43
N TRP A 395 -2.23 3.64 -4.18
CA TRP A 395 -1.99 5.06 -4.40
C TRP A 395 -1.99 5.87 -3.10
N ARG A 396 -2.93 5.61 -2.18
CA ARG A 396 -2.97 6.23 -0.84
C ARG A 396 -1.74 5.89 -0.02
N GLY A 397 -1.22 4.67 -0.16
CA GLY A 397 0.03 4.27 0.46
C GLY A 397 1.21 5.09 -0.07
N ALA A 398 1.32 5.23 -1.40
CA ALA A 398 2.34 6.09 -2.00
C ALA A 398 2.22 7.53 -1.50
N PHE A 399 0.99 8.04 -1.40
CA PHE A 399 0.73 9.37 -0.87
C PHE A 399 1.16 9.54 0.59
N TYR A 400 0.83 8.55 1.43
CA TYR A 400 1.23 8.53 2.82
C TYR A 400 2.76 8.60 2.95
N GLN A 401 3.48 7.76 2.20
CA GLN A 401 4.94 7.72 2.24
C GLN A 401 5.58 9.01 1.72
N ALA A 402 5.05 9.61 0.66
CA ALA A 402 5.54 10.89 0.16
C ALA A 402 5.53 11.95 1.26
N ILE A 403 4.42 12.04 2.01
CA ILE A 403 4.27 12.98 3.13
C ILE A 403 5.20 12.62 4.29
N THR A 404 5.17 11.37 4.74
CA THR A 404 5.87 10.99 5.99
C THR A 404 7.37 10.84 5.83
N GLN A 405 7.86 10.60 4.61
CA GLN A 405 9.28 10.55 4.31
C GLN A 405 9.83 11.83 3.68
N GLU A 406 8.95 12.81 3.42
CA GLU A 406 9.30 14.09 2.79
C GLU A 406 9.98 13.90 1.42
N VAL A 407 9.43 13.00 0.60
CA VAL A 407 9.97 12.63 -0.72
C VAL A 407 8.90 12.71 -1.80
N ASP A 408 9.28 13.28 -2.95
CA ASP A 408 8.44 13.30 -4.14
C ASP A 408 8.43 11.94 -4.84
N ILE A 409 7.24 11.52 -5.28
CA ILE A 409 7.01 10.21 -5.90
C ILE A 409 6.35 10.37 -7.25
N LEU A 410 6.98 9.83 -8.29
CA LEU A 410 6.37 9.63 -9.59
C LEU A 410 5.75 8.23 -9.62
N TYR A 411 4.44 8.16 -9.34
CA TYR A 411 3.66 6.93 -9.32
C TYR A 411 3.25 6.56 -10.74
N ILE A 412 3.68 5.40 -11.23
CA ILE A 412 3.36 4.86 -12.56
C ILE A 412 2.70 3.48 -12.39
N GLY A 413 1.37 3.50 -12.32
CA GLY A 413 0.50 2.32 -12.26
C GLY A 413 -0.05 1.93 -13.64
N HIS A 414 -0.78 0.82 -13.73
CA HIS A 414 -1.51 0.40 -14.93
C HIS A 414 -2.73 1.29 -15.18
N ARG A 415 -3.43 1.65 -14.10
CA ARG A 415 -4.67 2.44 -14.12
C ARG A 415 -4.44 3.92 -13.82
N LYS A 416 -3.38 4.25 -13.11
CA LYS A 416 -3.16 5.58 -12.57
C LYS A 416 -1.71 6.00 -12.68
N HIS A 417 -1.47 7.26 -13.02
CA HIS A 417 -0.13 7.84 -13.06
C HIS A 417 -0.18 9.28 -12.53
N ASP A 418 0.58 9.57 -11.49
CA ASP A 418 0.57 10.87 -10.81
C ASP A 418 1.98 11.26 -10.35
N PHE A 419 2.24 12.55 -10.28
CA PHE A 419 3.33 13.09 -9.48
C PHE A 419 2.77 13.49 -8.12
N ILE A 420 3.24 12.84 -7.06
CA ILE A 420 2.85 13.05 -5.67
C ILE A 420 3.98 13.82 -4.99
N HIS A 421 3.71 15.03 -4.55
CA HIS A 421 4.69 15.88 -3.88
C HIS A 421 4.76 15.57 -2.37
N ALA A 422 5.93 15.77 -1.77
CA ALA A 422 6.24 15.54 -0.37
C ALA A 422 5.33 16.31 0.61
N ASN A 423 4.74 17.44 0.19
CA ASN A 423 3.81 18.20 1.01
C ASN A 423 2.38 17.64 1.03
N GLY A 424 2.14 16.55 0.30
CA GLY A 424 0.82 15.98 0.18
C GLY A 424 -0.06 16.62 -0.90
N SER A 425 0.52 17.35 -1.86
CA SER A 425 -0.20 17.71 -3.09
C SER A 425 0.09 16.67 -4.18
N PHE A 426 -0.79 16.57 -5.17
CA PHE A 426 -0.54 15.72 -6.33
C PHE A 426 -0.98 16.44 -7.60
N LEU A 427 -0.28 16.16 -8.69
CA LEU A 427 -0.55 16.71 -10.00
C LEU A 427 -0.92 15.55 -10.92
N THR A 428 -2.19 15.51 -11.31
CA THR A 428 -2.65 14.65 -12.40
C THR A 428 -2.12 15.21 -13.71
N LYS A 429 -1.58 14.36 -14.59
CA LYS A 429 -1.10 14.81 -15.89
C LYS A 429 -2.23 15.36 -16.79
N GLU A 430 -3.46 14.96 -16.54
CA GLU A 430 -4.68 15.32 -17.31
C GLU A 430 -5.27 16.70 -16.98
N ALA A 431 -4.43 17.75 -16.87
CA ALA A 431 -4.88 19.14 -16.85
C ALA A 431 -4.41 19.88 -18.10
#